data_AF-A0A2E1NDM4-F1
#
_entry.id   AF-A0A2E1NDM4-F1
#
_cell.length_a   1.000
_cell.length_b   1.000
_cell.length_c   1.000
_cell.angle_alpha   90.00
_cell.angle_beta   90.00
_cell.angle_gamma   90.00
#
_symmetry.space_group_name_H-M   'P 1'
#
loop_
_entity.id
_entity.type
_entity.pdbx_description
1 polymer ?
#
loop_
_entity_poly.entity_id
_entity_poly.type
_entity_poly.pdbx_seq_one_letter_code
_entity_poly.pdbx_strand_id
1 'polypeptide(L)'
;MKPNYLVLILCLMYYVNCGDETIDNTSPTISIVSHISGQSVDDTTTIMVSTKDKSGIDSVEFFINDSLYFIDSKKPFEYQWDTAPYENGSEHFIQAISYDKQDNSNSSEKIWLVIDKKELLWGKEYSINTTYLTLPDSGVSGQIPAEIGKFINLIYLDLKNN
;
A
#
# COMPACT_ATOMS: atom_id res chain seq x y z
N MET A 1 10.69 -56.23 -64.17
CA MET A 1 11.63 -55.27 -63.57
C MET A 1 10.87 -53.97 -63.30
N LYS A 2 10.79 -53.50 -62.04
CA LYS A 2 10.25 -52.17 -61.64
C LYS A 2 11.40 -51.13 -61.65
N PRO A 3 11.16 -49.80 -61.67
CA PRO A 3 10.68 -49.02 -60.50
C PRO A 3 9.60 -47.96 -60.85
N ASN A 4 8.58 -47.63 -60.04
CA ASN A 4 8.54 -46.96 -58.72
C ASN A 4 9.14 -45.52 -58.70
N TYR A 5 8.30 -44.50 -58.87
CA TYR A 5 8.51 -43.10 -58.45
C TYR A 5 7.15 -42.54 -58.01
N LEU A 6 6.79 -42.66 -56.74
CA LEU A 6 6.99 -41.66 -55.68
C LEU A 6 6.37 -40.31 -56.07
N VAL A 7 5.11 -40.14 -55.67
CA VAL A 7 4.39 -38.86 -55.70
C VAL A 7 5.11 -37.91 -54.75
N LEU A 8 5.87 -36.96 -55.29
CA LEU A 8 6.43 -35.84 -54.52
C LEU A 8 5.32 -34.82 -54.27
N ILE A 9 4.58 -35.00 -53.17
CA ILE A 9 3.80 -33.91 -52.58
C ILE A 9 4.83 -32.93 -52.01
N LEU A 10 5.17 -31.91 -52.79
CA LEU A 10 5.89 -30.73 -52.30
C LEU A 10 4.90 -29.91 -51.44
N CYS A 11 4.73 -30.37 -50.20
CA CYS A 11 4.11 -29.58 -49.14
C CYS A 11 5.21 -29.22 -48.14
N LEU A 12 5.16 -27.96 -47.70
CA LEU A 12 6.02 -27.32 -46.70
C LEU A 12 7.48 -27.07 -47.12
N MET A 13 7.84 -25.80 -47.26
CA MET A 13 8.55 -25.07 -46.19
C MET A 13 8.46 -23.56 -46.46
N TYR A 14 7.29 -22.97 -46.21
CA TYR A 14 7.30 -21.59 -45.71
C TYR A 14 7.74 -21.72 -44.24
N TYR A 15 9.04 -21.54 -44.00
CA TYR A 15 9.51 -21.20 -42.67
C TYR A 15 8.88 -19.86 -42.33
N VAL A 16 7.70 -19.90 -41.71
CA VAL A 16 7.28 -18.79 -40.86
C VAL A 16 8.32 -18.80 -39.74
N ASN A 17 9.35 -17.99 -39.89
CA ASN A 17 10.21 -17.60 -38.78
C ASN A 17 9.38 -16.64 -37.90
N CYS A 18 8.32 -17.19 -37.30
CA CYS A 18 7.66 -16.56 -36.18
C CYS A 18 8.69 -16.65 -35.07
N GLY A 19 9.24 -15.52 -34.64
CA GLY A 19 10.00 -15.49 -33.40
C GLY A 19 9.11 -16.14 -32.34
N ASP A 20 9.65 -17.15 -31.67
CA ASP A 20 8.98 -17.83 -30.57
C ASP A 20 8.92 -16.82 -29.41
N GLU A 21 7.98 -15.88 -29.49
CA GLU A 21 7.62 -15.01 -28.38
C GLU A 21 6.94 -15.90 -27.36
N THR A 22 7.76 -16.47 -26.48
CA THR A 22 7.27 -17.27 -25.37
C THR A 22 6.37 -16.37 -24.52
N ILE A 23 5.06 -16.64 -24.51
CA ILE A 23 4.10 -15.94 -23.66
C ILE A 23 4.55 -16.13 -22.20
N ASP A 24 4.66 -15.03 -21.46
CA ASP A 24 4.95 -15.07 -20.04
C ASP A 24 3.70 -15.49 -19.26
N ASN A 25 3.83 -16.57 -18.49
CA ASN A 25 2.76 -17.07 -17.63
C ASN A 25 3.18 -17.03 -16.15
N THR A 26 4.22 -16.27 -15.82
CA THR A 26 4.68 -16.12 -14.44
C THR A 26 3.96 -14.95 -13.79
N SER A 27 3.35 -15.18 -12.62
CA SER A 27 2.71 -14.11 -11.86
C SER A 27 3.76 -13.15 -11.29
N PRO A 28 3.43 -11.84 -11.17
CA PRO A 28 4.30 -10.87 -10.53
C PRO A 28 4.54 -11.21 -9.05
N THR A 29 5.69 -10.79 -8.53
CA THR A 29 5.92 -10.67 -7.08
C THR A 29 5.41 -9.33 -6.59
N ILE A 30 4.86 -9.25 -5.38
CA ILE A 30 4.40 -7.98 -4.78
C ILE A 30 4.51 -8.02 -3.24
N SER A 31 4.90 -6.89 -2.65
CA SER A 31 4.81 -6.65 -1.20
C SER A 31 4.58 -5.17 -0.90
N ILE A 32 3.79 -4.87 0.13
CA ILE A 32 3.69 -3.52 0.69
C ILE A 32 4.98 -3.24 1.47
N VAL A 33 5.61 -2.09 1.23
CA VAL A 33 6.93 -1.75 1.81
C VAL A 33 6.94 -0.47 2.64
N SER A 34 5.89 0.36 2.55
CA SER A 34 5.85 1.61 3.33
C SER A 34 5.44 1.43 4.79
N HIS A 35 4.74 0.35 5.14
CA HIS A 35 4.20 0.13 6.48
C HIS A 35 4.26 -1.33 6.90
N ILE A 36 4.12 -1.55 8.22
CA ILE A 36 3.94 -2.87 8.82
C ILE A 36 2.57 -2.98 9.48
N SER A 37 2.11 -4.21 9.70
CA SER A 37 0.83 -4.45 10.36
C SER A 37 0.79 -3.92 11.80
N GLY A 38 -0.33 -3.32 12.16
CA GLY A 38 -0.56 -2.67 13.45
C GLY A 38 0.05 -1.27 13.58
N GLN A 39 0.68 -0.74 12.53
CA GLN A 39 1.25 0.60 12.56
C GLN A 39 0.15 1.67 12.63
N SER A 40 0.38 2.69 13.47
CA SER A 40 -0.45 3.89 13.54
C SER A 40 -0.11 4.87 12.42
N VAL A 41 -1.14 5.44 11.80
CA VAL A 41 -1.03 6.44 10.73
C VAL A 41 -2.03 7.58 10.95
N ASP A 42 -1.70 8.76 10.41
CA ASP A 42 -2.52 9.96 10.43
C ASP A 42 -2.34 10.80 9.16
N ASP A 43 -3.16 11.83 9.02
CA ASP A 43 -3.24 12.74 7.88
C ASP A 43 -3.25 12.00 6.54
N THR A 44 -2.31 12.30 5.65
CA THR A 44 -2.11 11.57 4.39
C THR A 44 -0.94 10.62 4.55
N THR A 45 -1.21 9.33 4.39
CA THR A 45 -0.18 8.28 4.44
C THR A 45 0.07 7.70 3.05
N THR A 46 1.33 7.45 2.71
CA THR A 46 1.70 6.91 1.38
C THR A 46 1.87 5.39 1.44
N ILE A 47 1.00 4.66 0.74
CA ILE A 47 1.11 3.21 0.57
C ILE A 47 2.01 2.95 -0.64
N MET A 48 3.21 2.39 -0.42
CA MET A 48 4.14 2.03 -1.49
C MET A 48 4.25 0.51 -1.59
N VAL A 49 4.36 0.01 -2.82
CA VAL A 49 4.60 -1.42 -3.09
C VAL A 49 5.89 -1.65 -3.84
N SER A 50 6.53 -2.79 -3.55
CA SER A 50 7.59 -3.35 -4.37
C SER A 50 7.00 -4.50 -5.18
N THR A 51 7.03 -4.38 -6.51
CA THR A 51 6.57 -5.45 -7.42
C THR A 51 7.54 -5.64 -8.58
N LYS A 52 7.71 -6.91 -8.99
CA LYS A 52 8.60 -7.31 -10.08
C LYS A 52 8.01 -8.49 -10.84
N ASP A 53 8.13 -8.41 -12.15
CA ASP A 53 7.84 -9.50 -13.09
C ASP A 53 8.81 -9.41 -14.28
N LYS A 54 9.02 -10.52 -15.00
CA LYS A 54 9.91 -10.59 -16.18
C LYS A 54 9.36 -9.79 -17.36
N SER A 55 8.04 -9.81 -17.58
CA SER A 55 7.36 -9.04 -18.62
C SER A 55 7.23 -7.54 -18.27
N GLY A 56 7.40 -7.23 -16.99
CA GLY A 56 7.15 -5.92 -16.42
C GLY A 56 5.74 -5.82 -15.85
N ILE A 57 5.48 -4.74 -15.13
CA ILE A 57 4.19 -4.51 -14.46
C ILE A 57 3.37 -3.56 -15.31
N ASP A 58 2.11 -3.90 -15.52
CA ASP A 58 1.13 -3.04 -16.18
C ASP A 58 0.50 -2.08 -15.16
N SER A 59 -0.02 -2.62 -14.06
CA SER A 59 -0.68 -1.82 -13.03
C SER A 59 -0.65 -2.45 -11.64
N VAL A 60 -0.92 -1.64 -10.62
CA VAL A 60 -1.14 -2.03 -9.23
C VAL A 60 -2.45 -1.44 -8.75
N GLU A 61 -3.33 -2.29 -8.27
CA GLU A 61 -4.58 -1.92 -7.60
C GLU A 61 -4.37 -1.87 -6.09
N PHE A 62 -4.88 -0.82 -5.44
CA PHE A 62 -4.80 -0.61 -3.99
C PHE A 62 -6.18 -0.72 -3.35
N PHE A 63 -6.28 -1.55 -2.32
CA PHE A 63 -7.51 -1.89 -1.62
C PHE A 63 -7.45 -1.46 -0.16
N ILE A 64 -8.56 -0.94 0.35
CA ILE A 64 -8.79 -0.66 1.77
C ILE A 64 -10.09 -1.32 2.19
N ASN A 65 -10.05 -2.20 3.20
CA ASN A 65 -11.19 -2.99 3.65
C ASN A 65 -11.89 -3.69 2.47
N ASP A 66 -11.10 -4.35 1.62
CA ASP A 66 -11.54 -5.11 0.44
C ASP A 66 -12.23 -4.28 -0.66
N SER A 67 -12.26 -2.95 -0.53
CA SER A 67 -12.76 -2.05 -1.56
C SER A 67 -11.59 -1.47 -2.37
N LEU A 68 -11.73 -1.40 -3.69
CA LEU A 68 -10.74 -0.78 -4.58
C LEU A 68 -10.78 0.75 -4.42
N TYR A 69 -9.63 1.37 -4.15
CA TYR A 69 -9.51 2.83 -4.01
C TYR A 69 -8.72 3.46 -5.15
N PHE A 70 -7.68 2.78 -5.63
CA PHE A 70 -6.76 3.39 -6.57
C PHE A 70 -6.11 2.35 -7.49
N ILE A 71 -5.81 2.76 -8.71
CA ILE A 71 -5.03 1.98 -9.68
C ILE A 71 -3.87 2.84 -10.14
N ASP A 72 -2.65 2.34 -9.95
CA ASP A 72 -1.43 2.98 -10.43
C ASP A 72 -0.81 2.18 -11.58
N SER A 73 -0.54 2.85 -12.69
CA SER A 73 0.12 2.27 -13.88
C SER A 73 1.52 2.87 -14.12
N LYS A 74 2.03 3.68 -13.19
CA LYS A 74 3.31 4.37 -13.33
C LYS A 74 4.21 4.07 -12.15
N LYS A 75 5.49 3.84 -12.41
CA LYS A 75 6.50 3.69 -11.36
C LYS A 75 6.93 5.08 -10.85
N PRO A 76 7.21 5.24 -9.54
CA PRO A 76 7.01 4.26 -8.46
C PRO A 76 5.53 4.00 -8.18
N PHE A 77 5.17 2.74 -7.87
CA PHE A 77 3.77 2.36 -7.61
C PHE A 77 3.37 2.74 -6.19
N GLU A 78 2.51 3.75 -6.07
CA GLU A 78 2.14 4.33 -4.78
C GLU A 78 0.71 4.88 -4.75
N TYR A 79 0.14 4.92 -3.55
CA TYR A 79 -1.16 5.52 -3.29
C TYR A 79 -1.10 6.45 -2.08
N GLN A 80 -1.51 7.71 -2.26
CA GLN A 80 -1.69 8.67 -1.17
C GLN A 80 -3.06 8.48 -0.54
N TRP A 81 -3.09 7.82 0.61
CA TRP A 81 -4.31 7.56 1.36
C TRP A 81 -4.60 8.69 2.34
N ASP A 82 -5.67 9.45 2.08
CA ASP A 82 -6.23 10.43 3.02
C ASP A 82 -6.96 9.71 4.17
N THR A 83 -6.43 9.84 5.38
CA THR A 83 -6.98 9.23 6.59
C THR A 83 -7.92 10.16 7.37
N ALA A 84 -8.03 11.44 6.98
CA ALA A 84 -8.86 12.42 7.68
C ALA A 84 -10.34 12.00 7.85
N PRO A 85 -10.99 11.32 6.86
CA PRO A 85 -12.39 10.91 6.98
C PRO A 85 -12.64 9.79 8.00
N TYR A 86 -11.61 9.05 8.41
CA TYR A 86 -11.76 7.88 9.26
C TYR A 86 -11.78 8.26 10.74
N GLU A 87 -12.40 7.42 11.57
CA GLU A 87 -12.49 7.65 13.01
C GLU A 87 -11.15 7.39 13.68
N ASN A 88 -10.84 8.12 14.75
CA ASN A 88 -9.62 7.83 15.51
C ASN A 88 -9.72 6.47 16.20
N GLY A 89 -8.66 5.67 16.12
CA GLY A 89 -8.59 4.31 16.65
C GLY A 89 -9.21 3.24 15.76
N SER A 90 -9.77 3.59 14.58
CA SER A 90 -10.30 2.59 13.66
C SER A 90 -9.18 1.82 12.95
N GLU A 91 -9.43 0.54 12.70
CA GLU A 91 -8.54 -0.36 11.98
C GLU A 91 -8.93 -0.47 10.51
N HIS A 92 -7.94 -0.46 9.62
CA HIS A 92 -8.12 -0.57 8.18
C HIS A 92 -7.17 -1.58 7.57
N PHE A 93 -7.71 -2.52 6.80
CA PHE A 93 -6.92 -3.54 6.12
C PHE A 93 -6.50 -3.08 4.73
N ILE A 94 -5.19 -3.07 4.48
CA ILE A 94 -4.58 -2.65 3.22
C ILE A 94 -4.07 -3.88 2.48
N GLN A 95 -4.41 -3.96 1.20
CA GLN A 95 -3.90 -4.98 0.27
C GLN A 95 -3.63 -4.32 -1.09
N ALA A 96 -2.66 -4.83 -1.82
CA ALA A 96 -2.44 -4.44 -3.20
C ALA A 96 -2.40 -5.67 -4.13
N ILE A 97 -2.82 -5.49 -5.38
CA ILE A 97 -2.76 -6.52 -6.42
C ILE A 97 -1.97 -5.97 -7.59
N SER A 98 -0.90 -6.65 -8.00
CA SER A 98 -0.14 -6.29 -9.20
C SER A 98 -0.60 -7.13 -10.39
N TYR A 99 -0.70 -6.48 -11.54
CA TYR A 99 -0.97 -7.09 -12.84
C TYR A 99 0.24 -6.88 -13.75
N ASP A 100 0.70 -7.94 -14.40
CA ASP A 100 1.74 -7.88 -15.42
C ASP A 100 1.15 -7.55 -16.81
N LYS A 101 1.99 -7.50 -17.84
CA LYS A 101 1.54 -7.18 -19.21
C LYS A 101 0.85 -8.33 -19.94
N GLN A 102 0.82 -9.51 -19.33
CA GLN A 102 0.21 -10.74 -19.84
C GLN A 102 -1.06 -11.09 -19.04
N ASP A 103 -1.57 -10.15 -18.26
CA ASP A 103 -2.74 -10.28 -17.38
C ASP A 103 -2.57 -11.33 -16.25
N ASN A 104 -1.33 -11.78 -15.96
CA ASN A 104 -1.07 -12.54 -14.73
C ASN A 104 -1.10 -11.57 -13.54
N SER A 105 -1.60 -12.06 -12.41
CA SER A 105 -1.73 -11.27 -11.20
C SER A 105 -1.23 -11.99 -9.96
N ASN A 106 -0.94 -11.20 -8.93
CA ASN A 106 -0.66 -11.67 -7.58
C ASN A 106 -1.05 -10.60 -6.57
N SER A 107 -1.36 -11.03 -5.35
CA SER A 107 -1.77 -10.15 -4.25
C SER A 107 -0.68 -10.06 -3.20
N SER A 108 -0.55 -8.89 -2.57
CA SER A 108 0.28 -8.74 -1.39
C SER A 108 -0.36 -9.46 -0.20
N GLU A 109 0.47 -9.74 0.81
CA GLU A 109 -0.03 -9.94 2.17
C GLU A 109 -0.88 -8.74 2.60
N LYS A 110 -1.91 -9.02 3.40
CA LYS A 110 -2.79 -8.00 3.96
C LYS A 110 -2.16 -7.47 5.25
N ILE A 111 -1.97 -6.16 5.34
CA ILE A 111 -1.60 -5.49 6.59
C ILE A 111 -2.82 -4.76 7.15
N TRP A 112 -2.87 -4.51 8.45
CA TRP A 112 -3.85 -3.57 9.02
C TRP A 112 -3.14 -2.36 9.61
N LEU A 113 -3.73 -1.18 9.46
CA LEU A 113 -3.24 0.09 9.98
C LEU A 113 -4.28 0.66 10.93
N VAL A 114 -3.82 1.40 11.94
CA VAL A 114 -4.68 2.04 12.94
C VAL A 114 -4.64 3.54 12.73
N ILE A 115 -5.80 4.19 12.67
CA ILE A 115 -5.84 5.66 12.61
C ILE A 115 -5.50 6.23 13.99
N ASP A 116 -4.47 7.07 14.07
CA ASP A 116 -4.05 7.73 15.32
C ASP A 116 -3.91 9.24 15.11
N LYS A 117 -5.05 9.94 15.14
CA LYS A 117 -5.11 11.39 15.00
C LYS A 117 -4.34 12.07 16.12
N LYS A 118 -3.53 13.06 15.75
CA LYS A 118 -2.76 13.86 16.69
C LYS A 118 -3.25 15.30 16.73
N GLU A 119 -2.98 15.94 17.86
CA GLU A 119 -3.25 17.36 18.06
C GLU A 119 -2.04 18.03 18.68
N LEU A 120 -1.86 19.29 18.33
CA LEU A 120 -0.78 20.11 18.88
C LEU A 120 -1.19 20.66 20.24
N LEU A 121 -0.44 20.26 21.27
CA LEU A 121 -0.52 20.86 22.60
C LEU A 121 0.82 21.54 22.90
N TRP A 122 0.80 22.85 23.16
CA TRP A 122 2.01 23.65 23.41
C TRP A 122 3.11 23.46 22.35
N GLY A 123 2.71 23.31 21.07
CA GLY A 123 3.62 23.17 19.94
C GLY A 123 4.20 21.78 19.72
N LYS A 124 3.72 20.77 20.46
CA LYS A 124 4.10 19.36 20.28
C LYS A 124 2.87 18.50 19.98
N GLU A 125 3.04 17.50 19.11
CA GLU A 125 1.98 16.57 18.76
C GLU A 125 1.78 15.50 19.82
N TYR A 126 0.52 15.22 20.10
CA TYR A 126 0.11 14.12 20.96
C TYR A 126 -1.09 13.42 20.35
N SER A 127 -1.11 12.09 20.44
CA SER A 127 -2.28 11.27 20.07
C SER A 127 -3.49 11.70 20.88
N ILE A 128 -4.64 11.90 20.25
CA ILE A 128 -5.89 12.22 20.96
C ILE A 128 -6.38 11.06 21.83
N ASN A 129 -5.81 9.86 21.67
CA ASN A 129 -6.06 8.71 22.52
C ASN A 129 -5.23 8.71 23.83
N THR A 130 -4.37 9.71 24.03
CA THR A 130 -3.52 9.82 25.22
C THR A 130 -4.37 9.80 26.50
N THR A 131 -4.12 8.83 27.37
CA THR A 131 -4.80 8.68 28.66
C THR A 131 -4.09 9.43 29.79
N TYR A 132 -2.77 9.55 29.71
CA TYR A 132 -1.93 10.23 30.68
C TYR A 132 -0.99 11.17 29.95
N LEU A 133 -1.12 12.46 30.21
CA LEU A 133 -0.22 13.47 29.68
C LEU A 133 0.59 14.07 30.84
N THR A 134 1.84 13.65 30.95
CA THR A 134 2.75 14.04 32.03
C THR A 134 3.85 14.91 31.45
N LEU A 135 3.84 16.20 31.79
CA LEU A 135 4.75 17.22 31.29
C LEU A 135 5.42 18.03 32.43
N PRO A 136 5.93 17.39 33.51
CA PRO A 136 6.61 18.13 34.55
C PRO A 136 7.94 18.69 34.05
N ASP A 137 8.32 19.89 34.52
CA ASP A 137 9.61 20.53 34.21
C ASP A 137 9.90 20.64 32.69
N SER A 138 8.85 20.71 31.87
CA SER A 138 8.91 20.72 30.39
C SER A 138 8.94 22.12 29.78
N GLY A 139 8.81 23.16 30.60
CA GLY A 139 8.78 24.56 30.16
C GLY A 139 7.48 24.96 29.47
N VAL A 140 6.42 24.15 29.56
CA VAL A 140 5.11 24.52 29.01
C VAL A 140 4.53 25.69 29.78
N SER A 141 4.14 26.74 29.07
CA SER A 141 3.66 27.96 29.69
C SER A 141 2.48 28.54 28.92
N GLY A 142 1.81 29.53 29.51
CA GLY A 142 0.61 30.14 28.94
C GLY A 142 -0.67 29.38 29.24
N GLN A 143 -1.68 29.55 28.40
CA GLN A 143 -2.97 28.87 28.55
C GLN A 143 -2.87 27.40 28.14
N ILE A 144 -3.71 26.56 28.74
CA ILE A 144 -3.92 25.20 28.24
C ILE A 144 -4.58 25.31 26.85
N PRO A 145 -4.01 24.71 25.79
CA PRO A 145 -4.59 24.73 24.45
C PRO A 145 -6.01 24.18 24.45
N ALA A 146 -6.93 24.81 23.71
CA ALA A 146 -8.33 24.38 23.66
C ALA A 146 -8.49 22.98 23.04
N GLU A 147 -7.53 22.59 22.21
CA GLU A 147 -7.37 21.28 21.59
C GLU A 147 -7.31 20.15 22.62
N ILE A 148 -6.96 20.43 23.89
CA ILE A 148 -7.05 19.45 24.99
C ILE A 148 -8.44 18.83 25.11
N GLY A 149 -9.49 19.57 24.71
CA GLY A 149 -10.87 19.08 24.70
C GLY A 149 -11.13 17.92 23.72
N LYS A 150 -10.22 17.67 22.77
CA LYS A 150 -10.29 16.53 21.84
C LYS A 150 -9.77 15.23 22.46
N PHE A 151 -9.05 15.30 23.58
CA PHE A 151 -8.45 14.16 24.27
C PHE A 151 -9.46 13.52 25.22
N ILE A 152 -10.52 12.94 24.67
CA ILE A 152 -11.66 12.42 25.45
C ILE A 152 -11.29 11.27 26.41
N ASN A 153 -10.17 10.60 26.16
CA ASN A 153 -9.66 9.51 26.98
C ASN A 153 -8.63 9.97 28.03
N LEU A 154 -8.30 11.26 28.09
CA LEU A 154 -7.34 11.80 29.04
C LEU A 154 -7.94 11.83 30.44
N ILE A 155 -7.35 11.05 31.34
CA ILE A 155 -7.77 10.98 32.74
C ILE A 155 -6.78 11.68 33.69
N TYR A 156 -5.58 11.98 33.20
CA TYR A 156 -4.52 12.58 34.00
C TYR A 156 -3.69 13.56 33.18
N LEU A 157 -3.59 14.79 33.68
CA LEU A 157 -2.74 15.85 33.14
C LEU A 157 -1.83 16.37 34.27
N ASP A 158 -0.52 16.14 34.16
CA ASP A 158 0.48 16.65 35.10
C ASP A 158 1.32 17.75 34.45
N LEU A 159 1.19 18.96 34.97
CA LEU A 159 1.92 20.15 34.52
C LEU A 159 2.80 20.74 35.63
N LYS A 160 3.18 19.96 36.65
CA LYS A 160 3.97 20.47 37.77
C LYS A 160 5.30 21.08 37.34
N ASN A 161 5.77 22.07 38.09
CA ASN A 161 7.08 22.70 37.92
C ASN A 161 7.34 23.30 36.53
N ASN A 162 6.31 23.84 35.87
CA ASN A 162 6.45 24.63 34.65
C ASN A 162 6.17 26.11 34.88
#